data_AF-A0A829YLG0-F1
#
_entry.id   AF-A0A829YLG0-F1
#
_cell.length_a   1.000
_cell.length_b   1.000
_cell.length_c   1.000
_cell.angle_alpha   90.00
_cell.angle_beta   90.00
_cell.angle_gamma   90.00
#
_symmetry.space_group_name_H-M   'P 1'
#
loop_
_entity.id
_entity.type
_entity.pdbx_description
1 polymer ?
#
loop_
_entity_poly.entity_id
_entity_poly.type
_entity_poly.pdbx_seq_one_letter_code
_entity_poly.pdbx_strand_id
1 'polypeptide(L)'
;MTAGAIDPAVEQFLLDSIDTVPHLEALLLLFQSPTTVWTVVQLAARIYVSEKQASSILEDLTRRSLIVRVEQAPATYQYVPRSPEQSALLEKVAQSYRTQLVQLTRFIHSNASGSVRDFARAFRLKDKD
;
A
#
# COMPACT_ATOMS: atom_id res chain seq x y z
N MET A 1 -3.33 14.39 -24.18
CA MET A 1 -2.20 14.23 -23.24
C MET A 1 -2.05 12.75 -22.98
N THR A 2 -1.05 12.11 -23.59
CA THR A 2 -0.81 10.68 -23.38
C THR A 2 -0.41 10.48 -21.93
N ALA A 3 -1.26 9.77 -21.21
CA ALA A 3 -0.92 9.14 -19.94
C ALA A 3 0.43 8.43 -20.11
N GLY A 4 1.51 8.99 -19.55
CA GLY A 4 2.80 8.31 -19.51
C GLY A 4 2.62 6.98 -18.77
N ALA A 5 3.27 5.93 -19.25
CA ALA A 5 3.27 4.63 -18.59
C ALA A 5 3.76 4.77 -17.14
N ILE A 6 3.27 3.91 -16.26
CA ILE A 6 3.77 3.82 -14.88
C ILE A 6 5.22 3.33 -14.97
N ASP A 7 6.12 3.86 -14.13
CA ASP A 7 7.51 3.37 -14.04
C ASP A 7 7.47 1.88 -13.67
N PRO A 8 8.16 0.98 -14.40
CA PRO A 8 8.12 -0.46 -14.14
C PRO A 8 8.49 -0.85 -12.70
N ALA A 9 9.39 -0.10 -12.06
CA ALA A 9 9.76 -0.35 -10.66
C ALA A 9 8.62 0.03 -9.69
N VAL A 10 7.88 1.09 -10.01
CA VAL A 10 6.66 1.47 -9.25
C VAL A 10 5.58 0.43 -9.46
N GLU A 11 5.37 -0.01 -10.69
CA GLU A 11 4.37 -1.03 -11.02
C GLU A 11 4.65 -2.34 -10.25
N GLN A 12 5.87 -2.85 -10.34
CA GLN A 12 6.30 -4.07 -9.64
C GLN A 12 6.12 -3.92 -8.12
N PHE A 13 6.52 -2.79 -7.55
CA PHE A 13 6.33 -2.52 -6.13
C PHE A 13 4.85 -2.57 -5.71
N LEU A 14 3.97 -1.94 -6.49
CA LEU A 14 2.54 -1.93 -6.21
C LEU A 14 1.94 -3.35 -6.26
N LEU A 15 2.35 -4.17 -7.23
CA LEU A 15 1.92 -5.56 -7.34
C LEU A 15 2.34 -6.39 -6.13
N ASP A 16 3.60 -6.25 -5.73
CA ASP A 16 4.20 -7.10 -4.69
C ASP A 16 3.78 -6.68 -3.28
N SER A 17 3.54 -5.37 -3.07
CA SER A 17 3.49 -4.78 -1.73
C SER A 17 2.16 -4.14 -1.35
N ILE A 18 1.28 -3.81 -2.31
CA ILE A 18 0.10 -2.95 -2.07
C ILE A 18 -1.19 -3.63 -2.57
N ASP A 19 -2.07 -3.97 -1.64
CA ASP A 19 -3.32 -4.68 -1.97
C ASP A 19 -4.47 -3.71 -2.33
N THR A 20 -4.52 -2.53 -1.73
CA THR A 20 -5.61 -1.56 -1.93
C THR A 20 -5.10 -0.12 -1.91
N VAL A 21 -5.91 0.82 -2.45
CA VAL A 21 -5.56 2.26 -2.43
C VAL A 21 -5.33 2.76 -0.99
N PRO A 22 -6.16 2.43 0.01
CA PRO A 22 -5.87 2.75 1.41
C PRO A 22 -4.52 2.25 1.95
N HIS A 23 -4.01 1.10 1.47
CA HIS A 23 -2.65 0.66 1.84
C HIS A 23 -1.58 1.62 1.33
N LEU A 24 -1.72 2.05 0.07
CA LEU A 24 -0.79 3.01 -0.52
C LEU A 24 -0.86 4.35 0.19
N GLU A 25 -2.07 4.86 0.46
CA GLU A 25 -2.24 6.15 1.14
C GLU A 25 -1.69 6.14 2.56
N ALA A 26 -1.91 5.06 3.31
CA ALA A 26 -1.28 4.88 4.61
C ALA A 26 0.25 4.92 4.49
N LEU A 27 0.84 4.11 3.61
CA LEU A 27 2.29 4.08 3.43
C LEU A 27 2.86 5.45 3.05
N LEU A 28 2.25 6.14 2.09
CA LEU A 28 2.69 7.47 1.65
C LEU A 28 2.53 8.54 2.73
N LEU A 29 1.48 8.45 3.56
CA LEU A 29 1.28 9.35 4.68
C LEU A 29 2.41 9.22 5.71
N LEU A 30 2.77 8.00 6.10
CA LEU A 30 3.87 7.75 7.03
C LEU A 30 5.22 8.13 6.41
N PHE A 31 5.45 7.80 5.13
CA PHE A 31 6.67 8.12 4.40
C PHE A 31 6.92 9.63 4.31
N GLN A 32 5.88 10.42 3.99
CA GLN A 32 5.99 11.87 3.83
C GLN A 32 6.03 12.63 5.16
N SER A 33 5.86 11.94 6.30
CA SER A 33 5.81 12.53 7.64
C SER A 33 6.83 11.88 8.58
N PRO A 34 8.14 11.90 8.27
CA PRO A 34 9.15 11.11 9.00
C PRO A 34 9.33 11.50 10.47
N THR A 35 8.94 12.72 10.86
CA THR A 35 8.98 13.20 12.24
C THR A 35 7.69 12.96 13.02
N THR A 36 6.67 12.40 12.37
CA THR A 36 5.34 12.19 12.97
C THR A 36 5.13 10.71 13.23
N VAL A 37 4.74 10.38 14.47
CA VAL A 37 4.24 9.06 14.83
C VAL A 37 2.73 9.04 14.75
N TRP A 38 2.17 7.96 14.21
CA TRP A 38 0.72 7.84 13.98
C TRP A 38 0.12 6.76 14.87
N THR A 39 -0.97 7.08 15.55
CA THR A 39 -1.87 6.07 16.12
C THR A 39 -2.86 5.57 15.06
N VAL A 40 -3.50 4.42 15.31
CA VAL A 40 -4.57 3.89 14.44
C VAL A 40 -5.67 4.92 14.22
N VAL A 41 -6.10 5.59 15.29
CA VAL A 41 -7.19 6.60 15.26
C VAL A 41 -6.82 7.78 14.36
N GLN A 42 -5.60 8.33 14.53
CA GLN A 42 -5.14 9.47 13.73
C GLN A 42 -5.02 9.11 12.25
N LEU A 43 -4.50 7.91 11.95
CA LEU A 43 -4.36 7.44 10.58
C LEU A 43 -5.71 7.20 9.92
N ALA A 44 -6.63 6.53 10.62
CA ALA A 44 -7.98 6.25 10.15
C ALA A 44 -8.72 7.53 9.73
N ALA A 45 -8.66 8.56 10.58
CA ALA A 45 -9.24 9.87 10.29
C ALA A 45 -8.56 10.54 9.08
N ARG A 46 -7.24 10.39 8.93
CA ARG A 46 -6.46 11.09 7.90
C ARG A 46 -6.64 10.52 6.49
N ILE A 47 -6.88 9.22 6.37
CA ILE A 47 -7.16 8.52 5.10
C ILE A 47 -8.65 8.17 4.93
N TYR A 48 -9.52 8.67 5.82
CA TYR A 48 -10.98 8.52 5.76
C TYR A 48 -11.48 7.05 5.73
N VAL A 49 -10.94 6.21 6.61
CA VAL A 49 -11.38 4.82 6.80
C VAL A 49 -11.79 4.56 8.25
N SER A 50 -12.42 3.41 8.50
CA SER A 50 -12.69 2.96 9.88
C SER A 50 -11.40 2.59 10.62
N GLU A 51 -11.37 2.72 11.95
CA GLU A 51 -10.23 2.30 12.77
C GLU A 51 -9.90 0.82 12.60
N LYS A 52 -10.91 -0.05 12.46
CA LYS A 52 -10.73 -1.48 12.18
C LYS A 52 -9.96 -1.70 10.88
N GLN A 53 -10.33 -0.98 9.82
CA GLN A 53 -9.65 -1.06 8.54
C GLN A 53 -8.23 -0.50 8.62
N ALA A 54 -8.04 0.63 9.29
CA ALA A 54 -6.71 1.21 9.52
C ALA A 54 -5.79 0.26 10.29
N SER A 55 -6.30 -0.44 11.32
CA SER A 55 -5.53 -1.44 12.07
C SER A 55 -5.04 -2.56 11.15
N SER A 56 -5.94 -3.12 10.34
CA SER A 56 -5.58 -4.17 9.36
C SER A 56 -4.51 -3.68 8.39
N ILE A 57 -4.67 -2.48 7.82
CA ILE A 57 -3.68 -1.90 6.89
C ILE A 57 -2.31 -1.74 7.58
N LEU A 58 -2.29 -1.21 8.80
CA LEU A 58 -1.06 -0.99 9.55
C LEU A 58 -0.37 -2.31 9.92
N GLU A 59 -1.14 -3.33 10.31
CA GLU A 59 -0.63 -4.67 10.55
C GLU A 59 -0.03 -5.27 9.26
N ASP A 60 -0.72 -5.14 8.13
CA ASP A 60 -0.28 -5.66 6.82
C ASP A 60 1.04 -5.00 6.38
N LEU A 61 1.13 -3.67 6.45
CA LEU A 61 2.34 -2.91 6.15
C LEU A 61 3.49 -3.24 7.10
N THR A 62 3.20 -3.50 8.39
CA THR A 62 4.21 -3.91 9.37
C THR A 62 4.74 -5.32 9.06
N ARG A 63 3.87 -6.28 8.72
CA ARG A 63 4.28 -7.65 8.33
C ARG A 63 5.16 -7.64 7.08
N ARG A 64 4.87 -6.76 6.13
CA ARG A 64 5.68 -6.53 4.92
C ARG A 64 6.97 -5.74 5.18
N SER A 65 7.26 -5.37 6.43
CA SER A 65 8.46 -4.63 6.81
C SER A 65 8.57 -3.23 6.18
N LEU A 66 7.45 -2.65 5.74
CA LEU A 66 7.40 -1.32 5.12
C LEU A 66 7.32 -0.18 6.13
N ILE A 67 6.80 -0.47 7.32
CA ILE A 67 6.70 0.45 8.45
C ILE A 67 7.11 -0.26 9.74
N VAL A 68 7.29 0.50 10.81
CA VAL A 68 7.62 -0.02 12.13
C VAL A 68 6.50 0.32 13.11
N ARG A 69 6.07 -0.70 13.86
CA ARG A 69 5.22 -0.53 15.05
C ARG A 69 6.11 -0.30 16.27
N VAL A 70 5.79 0.72 17.05
CA VAL A 70 6.43 1.02 18.33
C VAL A 70 5.45 0.62 19.43
N GLU A 71 5.87 -0.36 20.24
CA GLU A 71 5.09 -0.87 21.37
C GLU A 71 5.09 0.17 22.51
N GLN A 72 4.03 0.98 22.55
CA GLN A 72 3.72 1.91 23.63
C GLN A 72 2.19 1.98 23.82
N ALA A 73 1.71 2.78 24.77
CA ALA A 73 0.28 2.92 25.06
C ALA A 73 -0.19 4.37 24.76
N PRO A 74 -0.91 4.61 23.64
CA PRO A 74 -1.29 3.68 22.57
C PRO A 74 -0.15 3.38 21.59
N ALA A 75 -0.18 2.22 20.92
CA ALA A 75 0.84 1.84 19.95
C ALA A 75 0.88 2.84 18.79
N THR A 76 2.09 3.12 18.30
CA THR A 76 2.29 4.08 17.20
C THR A 76 3.04 3.45 16.05
N TYR A 77 2.89 4.04 14.87
CA TYR A 77 3.45 3.56 13.63
C TYR A 77 4.22 4.68 12.95
N GLN A 78 5.37 4.33 12.40
CA GLN A 78 6.23 5.27 11.68
C GLN A 78 6.93 4.58 10.51
N TYR A 79 7.25 5.35 9.48
CA TYR A 79 8.17 4.89 8.43
C TYR A 79 9.61 5.01 8.94
N VAL A 80 10.40 3.96 8.74
CA VAL A 80 11.84 3.98 9.02
C VAL A 80 12.56 3.52 7.75
N PRO A 81 13.40 4.35 7.12
CA PRO A 81 14.19 3.95 5.96
C PRO A 81 15.04 2.71 6.29
N ARG A 82 14.84 1.61 5.56
CA ARG A 82 15.73 0.44 5.67
C ARG A 82 16.94 0.54 4.76
N SER A 83 16.77 1.20 3.62
CA SER A 83 17.85 1.48 2.69
C SER A 83 17.57 2.76 1.88
N PRO A 84 18.62 3.39 1.32
CA PRO A 84 18.46 4.51 0.38
C PRO A 84 17.62 4.14 -0.84
N GLU A 85 17.75 2.91 -1.35
CA GLU A 85 17.04 2.42 -2.54
C GLU A 85 15.54 2.31 -2.28
N GLN A 86 15.13 1.81 -1.11
CA GLN A 86 13.71 1.77 -0.72
C GLN A 86 13.11 3.16 -0.66
N SER A 87 13.84 4.11 -0.08
CA SER A 87 13.36 5.50 0.04
C SER A 87 13.27 6.18 -1.33
N ALA A 88 14.24 5.95 -2.22
CA ALA A 88 14.20 6.43 -3.59
C ALA A 88 13.03 5.82 -4.39
N LEU A 89 12.73 4.53 -4.18
CA LEU A 89 11.56 3.89 -4.76
C LEU A 89 10.26 4.51 -4.24
N LEU A 90 10.11 4.72 -2.92
CA LEU A 90 8.92 5.35 -2.37
C LEU A 90 8.74 6.80 -2.81
N GLU A 91 9.83 7.54 -3.05
CA GLU A 91 9.76 8.88 -3.66
C GLU A 91 9.17 8.81 -5.08
N LYS A 92 9.62 7.85 -5.89
CA LYS A 92 9.03 7.61 -7.23
C LYS A 92 7.55 7.24 -7.13
N VAL A 93 7.19 6.35 -6.21
CA VAL A 93 5.79 5.95 -5.97
C VAL A 93 4.96 7.17 -5.58
N ALA A 94 5.44 8.01 -4.67
CA ALA A 94 4.78 9.25 -4.25
C ALA A 94 4.57 10.22 -5.43
N GLN A 95 5.60 10.38 -6.26
CA GLN A 95 5.54 11.22 -7.45
C GLN A 95 4.53 10.70 -8.48
N SER A 96 4.54 9.38 -8.75
CA SER A 96 3.54 8.74 -9.62
C SER A 96 2.13 8.85 -9.04
N TYR A 97 1.94 8.71 -7.73
CA TYR A 97 0.63 8.89 -7.10
C TYR A 97 0.08 10.31 -7.30
N ARG A 98 0.93 11.33 -7.16
CA ARG A 98 0.54 12.74 -7.35
C ARG A 98 0.25 13.10 -8.81
N THR A 99 1.04 12.55 -9.75
CA THR A 99 0.98 12.94 -11.18
C THR A 99 0.09 12.04 -12.03
N GLN A 100 -0.13 10.80 -11.61
CA GLN A 100 -0.82 9.76 -12.36
C GLN A 100 -1.92 9.08 -11.53
N LEU A 101 -2.52 9.77 -10.55
CA LEU A 101 -3.48 9.24 -9.57
C LEU A 101 -4.53 8.30 -10.16
N VAL A 102 -5.22 8.73 -11.23
CA VAL A 102 -6.28 7.94 -11.87
C VAL A 102 -5.76 6.62 -12.45
N GLN A 103 -4.55 6.62 -13.01
CA GLN A 103 -3.95 5.41 -13.56
C GLN A 103 -3.51 4.46 -12.44
N LEU A 104 -2.85 5.00 -11.42
CA LEU A 104 -2.32 4.21 -10.31
C LEU A 104 -3.45 3.54 -9.50
N THR A 105 -4.52 4.28 -9.22
CA THR A 105 -5.70 3.74 -8.51
C THR A 105 -6.42 2.67 -9.33
N ARG A 106 -6.60 2.88 -10.64
CA ARG A 106 -7.16 1.84 -11.54
C ARG A 106 -6.29 0.58 -11.58
N PHE A 107 -4.97 0.75 -11.62
CA PHE A 107 -4.01 -0.35 -11.58
C PHE A 107 -4.19 -1.19 -10.31
N ILE A 108 -4.17 -0.55 -9.13
CA ILE A 108 -4.35 -1.22 -7.84
C ILE A 108 -5.70 -1.95 -7.77
N HIS A 109 -6.79 -1.31 -8.21
CA HIS A 109 -8.10 -1.97 -8.25
C HIS A 109 -8.13 -3.19 -9.19
N SER A 110 -7.49 -3.10 -10.36
CA SER A 110 -7.43 -4.23 -11.29
C SER A 110 -6.61 -5.40 -10.73
N ASN A 111 -5.49 -5.13 -10.05
CA ASN A 111 -4.68 -6.15 -9.40
C ASN A 111 -5.45 -6.89 -8.30
N ALA A 112 -6.12 -6.15 -7.42
CA ALA A 112 -6.95 -6.72 -6.35
C ALA A 112 -8.07 -7.63 -6.90
N SER A 113 -8.61 -7.31 -8.07
CA SER A 113 -9.63 -8.14 -8.73
C SER A 113 -9.04 -9.37 -9.47
N GLY A 114 -7.79 -9.28 -9.92
CA GLY A 114 -7.07 -10.35 -10.61
C GLY A 114 -6.67 -11.48 -9.67
N SER A 115 -6.11 -11.16 -8.50
CA SER A 115 -5.72 -12.16 -7.49
C SER A 115 -6.90 -13.00 -6.99
N VAL A 116 -8.10 -12.41 -6.88
CA VAL A 116 -9.35 -13.11 -6.55
C VAL A 116 -9.80 -14.03 -7.69
N ARG A 117 -9.63 -13.61 -8.96
CA ARG A 117 -9.96 -14.44 -10.14
C ARG A 117 -9.01 -15.63 -10.30
N ASP A 118 -7.72 -15.44 -10.04
CA ASP A 118 -6.73 -16.52 -10.12
C ASP A 118 -6.92 -17.55 -9.00
N PHE A 119 -7.30 -17.10 -7.79
CA PHE A 119 -7.71 -17.99 -6.72
C PHE A 119 -8.97 -18.79 -7.10
N ALA A 120 -10.02 -18.14 -7.62
CA ALA A 120 -11.25 -18.84 -8.06
C ALA A 120 -11.00 -19.84 -9.20
N ARG A 121 -9.98 -19.61 -10.04
CA ARG A 121 -9.58 -20.52 -11.12
C ARG A 121 -8.80 -21.73 -10.59
N ALA A 122 -8.03 -21.58 -9.52
CA ALA A 122 -7.28 -22.66 -8.87
C ALA A 122 -8.19 -23.72 -8.21
N PHE A 123 -9.45 -23.39 -7.89
CA PHE A 123 -10.43 -24.34 -7.35
C PHE A 123 -11.34 -25.00 -8.41
N ARG A 124 -11.17 -24.72 -9.71
CA ARG A 124 -11.82 -25.51 -10.77
C ARG A 124 -11.03 -26.80 -11.04
N LEU A 125 -10.95 -27.67 -10.04
CA LEU A 125 -10.59 -29.08 -10.22
C LEU A 125 -11.74 -29.79 -10.94
N LYS A 126 -11.66 -29.75 -12.27
CA LYS A 126 -12.02 -30.78 -13.25
C LYS A 126 -13.16 -31.74 -12.88
N ASP A 127 -14.39 -31.37 -13.27
CA ASP A 127 -15.39 -32.34 -13.73
C ASP A 127 -15.08 -32.66 -15.20
N LYS A 128 -14.51 -33.85 -15.44
CA LYS A 128 -14.35 -34.61 -16.70
C LYS A 128 -13.19 -35.59 -16.44
N ASP A 129 -13.38 -36.88 -16.28
CA ASP A 129 -14.33 -37.81 -16.91
C ASP A 129 -14.78 -38.92 -15.95
#